data_AF-A0A4Q3NMJ5-F1
#
_entry.id   AF-A0A4Q3NMJ5-F1
#
_cell.length_a   1.000
_cell.length_b   1.000
_cell.length_c   1.000
_cell.angle_alpha   90.00
_cell.angle_beta   90.00
_cell.angle_gamma   90.00
#
_symmetry.space_group_name_H-M   'P 1'
#
loop_
_entity.id
_entity.type
_entity.pdbx_description
1 polymer ?
#
loop_
_entity_poly.entity_id
_entity_poly.type
_entity_poly.pdbx_seq_one_letter_code
_entity_poly.pdbx_strand_id
1 'polypeptide(L)'
;MLSGAYAFETVDAAEYLRKAFEQDANGVNFAIEVYGNGRRPNYPNIDSIDFKVRDLKDTALYHPSLYQLIYNSSYILDAKNQRQRSFYSVPLDYALLLLDLNERDQAADYEPMEKGINEAAVKAIKTTKWTAYPYTVIVVPGAGPDEYGIALSAEGKLRCRLAAEYYYQKKAPFLIVSGGKVHPFKTPFNEAVEMKKYMVEQLSIPESAIITEPHARHTTTNMRNAVRLMFKYGVPTDRPGIVSTTRGQSAMVANTLAKRCEKEIGYSPFKAGEILSESLTEFYALRSAFRIDPEEPMDP
;
A
#
# COMPACT_ATOMS: atom_id res chain seq x y z
N MET A 1 -5.95 -21.59 -9.59
CA MET A 1 -5.10 -20.54 -8.99
C MET A 1 -5.94 -19.90 -7.89
N LEU A 2 -5.76 -20.33 -6.64
CA LEU A 2 -6.38 -19.63 -5.51
C LEU A 2 -5.82 -18.20 -5.54
N SER A 3 -6.69 -17.19 -5.49
CA SER A 3 -6.23 -15.81 -5.36
C SER A 3 -5.27 -15.76 -4.18
N GLY A 4 -4.03 -15.32 -4.41
CA GLY A 4 -3.00 -15.23 -3.36
C GLY A 4 -3.41 -14.37 -2.16
N ALA A 5 -4.53 -13.65 -2.30
CA ALA A 5 -5.22 -12.78 -1.35
C ALA A 5 -5.37 -13.31 0.08
N TYR A 6 -5.53 -14.63 0.26
CA TYR A 6 -5.76 -15.20 1.59
C TYR A 6 -4.50 -15.83 2.19
N ALA A 7 -3.60 -16.35 1.34
CA ALA A 7 -2.32 -16.96 1.71
C ALA A 7 -2.34 -17.84 2.99
N PHE A 8 -3.45 -18.53 3.27
CA PHE A 8 -3.55 -19.45 4.41
C PHE A 8 -2.83 -20.76 4.05
N GLU A 9 -1.59 -20.93 4.51
CA GLU A 9 -0.85 -22.16 4.26
C GLU A 9 -1.45 -23.35 5.03
N THR A 10 -1.58 -24.50 4.37
CA THR A 10 -1.75 -25.83 5.00
C THR A 10 -2.96 -25.99 5.92
N VAL A 11 -4.14 -25.54 5.51
CA VAL A 11 -5.42 -25.86 6.17
C VAL A 11 -6.30 -26.70 5.25
N ASP A 12 -7.21 -27.50 5.81
CA ASP A 12 -8.21 -28.20 5.00
C ASP A 12 -9.21 -27.22 4.35
N ALA A 13 -9.99 -27.73 3.39
CA ALA A 13 -10.88 -26.89 2.59
C ALA A 13 -11.98 -26.18 3.41
N ALA A 14 -12.50 -26.82 4.45
CA ALA A 14 -13.55 -26.23 5.28
C ALA A 14 -12.98 -25.12 6.16
N GLU A 15 -11.82 -25.36 6.75
CA GLU A 15 -11.09 -24.38 7.55
C GLU A 15 -10.59 -23.20 6.70
N TYR A 16 -10.15 -23.45 5.47
CA TYR A 16 -9.79 -22.41 4.52
C TYR A 16 -10.98 -21.49 4.23
N LEU A 17 -12.15 -22.08 3.91
CA LEU A 17 -13.36 -21.31 3.63
C LEU A 17 -13.80 -20.49 4.83
N ARG A 18 -13.76 -21.07 6.04
CA ARG A 18 -14.08 -20.35 7.29
C ARG A 18 -13.16 -19.15 7.49
N LYS A 19 -11.84 -19.34 7.36
CA LYS A 19 -10.85 -18.26 7.53
C LYS A 19 -10.96 -17.17 6.47
N ALA A 20 -11.22 -17.54 5.22
CA ALA A 20 -11.43 -16.58 4.14
C ALA A 20 -12.68 -15.73 4.40
N PHE A 21 -13.78 -16.38 4.78
CA PHE A 21 -15.01 -15.68 5.15
C PHE A 21 -14.81 -14.75 6.36
N GLU A 22 -14.14 -15.22 7.41
CA GLU A 22 -13.84 -14.40 8.60
C GLU A 22 -12.99 -13.19 8.27
N GLN A 23 -11.96 -13.34 7.42
CA GLN A 23 -11.13 -12.23 6.98
C GLN A 23 -11.97 -11.15 6.28
N ASP A 24 -12.80 -11.55 5.32
CA ASP A 24 -13.62 -10.60 4.54
C ASP A 24 -14.72 -9.97 5.38
N ALA A 25 -15.39 -10.75 6.23
CA ALA A 25 -16.40 -10.25 7.17
C ALA A 25 -15.77 -9.25 8.16
N ASN A 26 -14.56 -9.51 8.65
CA ASN A 26 -13.83 -8.58 9.50
C ASN A 26 -13.46 -7.29 8.76
N GLY A 27 -13.07 -7.36 7.48
CA GLY A 27 -12.79 -6.16 6.69
C GLY A 27 -14.04 -5.29 6.47
N VAL A 28 -15.18 -5.92 6.18
CA VAL A 28 -16.48 -5.22 6.09
C VAL A 28 -16.84 -4.57 7.43
N ASN A 29 -16.70 -5.28 8.54
CA ASN A 29 -16.94 -4.73 9.87
C ASN A 29 -15.99 -3.57 10.20
N PHE A 30 -14.70 -3.72 9.87
CA PHE A 30 -13.70 -2.67 10.07
C PHE A 30 -14.07 -1.39 9.32
N ALA A 31 -14.44 -1.49 8.04
CA ALA A 31 -14.86 -0.35 7.24
C ALA A 31 -16.09 0.34 7.86
N ILE A 32 -17.10 -0.42 8.31
CA ILE A 32 -18.29 0.14 8.97
C ILE A 32 -17.91 0.81 10.32
N GLU A 33 -17.05 0.20 11.12
CA GLU A 33 -16.63 0.76 12.40
C GLU A 33 -15.86 2.08 12.22
N VAL A 34 -14.93 2.15 11.28
CA VAL A 34 -14.11 3.34 11.03
C VAL A 34 -14.94 4.43 10.35
N TYR A 35 -15.58 4.12 9.23
CA TYR A 35 -16.21 5.10 8.35
C TYR A 35 -17.69 5.37 8.63
N GLY A 36 -18.34 4.51 9.43
CA GLY A 36 -19.71 4.70 9.92
C GLY A 36 -19.77 5.13 11.39
N ASN A 37 -19.03 4.44 12.28
CA ASN A 37 -19.07 4.70 13.72
C ASN A 37 -17.98 5.64 14.24
N GLY A 38 -17.03 6.03 13.37
CA GLY A 38 -15.92 6.91 13.73
C GLY A 38 -14.90 6.28 14.67
N ARG A 39 -14.73 4.95 14.63
CA ARG A 39 -13.62 4.26 15.29
C ARG A 39 -12.30 4.79 14.71
N ARG A 40 -11.30 4.99 15.57
CA ARG A 40 -9.96 5.39 15.11
C ARG A 40 -9.32 4.22 14.33
N PRO A 41 -8.84 4.45 13.09
CA PRO A 41 -8.10 3.43 12.34
C PRO A 41 -6.68 3.28 12.89
N ASN A 42 -5.93 2.32 12.35
CA ASN A 42 -4.52 2.10 12.72
C ASN A 42 -3.64 3.34 12.46
N TYR A 43 -4.02 4.15 11.45
CA TYR A 43 -3.33 5.38 11.08
C TYR A 43 -4.28 6.60 11.00
N PRO A 44 -4.67 7.18 12.15
CA PRO A 44 -5.71 8.22 12.20
C PRO A 44 -5.40 9.48 11.38
N ASN A 45 -4.14 9.83 11.17
CA ASN A 45 -3.79 11.05 10.45
C ASN A 45 -4.06 10.98 8.94
N ILE A 46 -4.26 9.78 8.39
CA ILE A 46 -4.46 9.59 6.94
C ILE A 46 -5.67 8.73 6.58
N ASP A 47 -6.15 7.91 7.51
CA ASP A 47 -7.21 6.92 7.25
C ASP A 47 -8.51 7.22 8.00
N SER A 48 -8.56 8.30 8.79
CA SER A 48 -9.78 8.69 9.51
C SER A 48 -10.89 9.13 8.57
N ILE A 49 -12.10 9.11 9.11
CA ILE A 49 -13.27 9.83 8.63
C ILE A 49 -12.98 11.33 8.53
N ASP A 50 -13.44 11.95 7.44
CA ASP A 50 -13.25 13.39 7.17
C ASP A 50 -14.36 14.26 7.79
N PHE A 51 -15.39 13.63 8.37
CA PHE A 51 -16.54 14.30 8.96
C PHE A 51 -16.39 14.48 10.48
N LYS A 52 -17.13 15.46 11.02
CA LYS A 52 -17.29 15.59 12.48
C LYS A 52 -18.05 14.38 13.02
N VAL A 53 -17.37 13.57 13.84
CA VAL A 53 -17.96 12.39 14.46
C VAL A 53 -18.73 12.73 15.74
N ARG A 54 -18.12 13.55 16.62
CA ARG A 54 -18.66 13.86 17.95
C ARG A 54 -19.18 15.29 18.02
N ASP A 55 -20.19 15.50 18.87
CA ASP A 55 -20.69 16.85 19.15
C ASP A 55 -19.60 17.66 19.86
N LEU A 56 -19.44 18.93 19.47
CA LEU A 56 -18.42 19.82 20.02
C LEU A 56 -18.75 20.28 21.45
N LYS A 57 -20.04 20.28 21.82
CA LYS A 57 -20.52 20.65 23.15
C LYS A 57 -20.58 19.45 24.10
N ASP A 58 -20.84 18.25 23.57
CA ASP A 58 -20.82 17.01 24.34
C ASP A 58 -20.22 15.86 23.52
N THR A 59 -18.94 15.56 23.78
CA THR A 59 -18.21 14.52 23.07
C THR A 59 -18.73 13.09 23.32
N ALA A 60 -19.64 12.89 24.28
CA ALA A 60 -20.33 11.62 24.47
C ALA A 60 -21.37 11.36 23.35
N LEU A 61 -21.87 12.42 22.71
CA LEU A 61 -22.86 12.35 21.65
C LEU A 61 -22.20 12.35 20.25
N TYR A 62 -22.85 11.68 19.31
CA TYR A 62 -22.51 11.81 17.89
C TYR A 62 -23.01 13.16 17.35
N HIS A 63 -22.25 13.73 16.41
CA HIS A 63 -22.63 14.96 15.75
C HIS A 63 -23.91 14.76 14.90
N PRO A 64 -24.88 15.70 14.90
CA PRO A 64 -26.14 15.55 14.15
C PRO A 64 -25.97 15.24 12.64
N SER A 65 -24.92 15.78 12.01
CA SER A 65 -24.63 15.48 10.60
C SER A 65 -24.26 14.02 10.36
N LEU A 66 -23.60 13.36 11.31
CA LEU A 66 -23.28 11.94 11.21
C LEU A 66 -24.57 11.12 11.29
N TYR A 67 -25.48 11.43 12.21
CA TYR A 67 -26.79 10.75 12.27
C TYR A 67 -27.56 10.85 10.95
N GLN A 68 -27.59 12.04 10.34
CA GLN A 68 -28.26 12.23 9.06
C GLN A 68 -27.59 11.42 7.94
N LEU A 69 -26.26 11.38 7.91
CA LEU A 69 -25.49 10.60 6.94
C LEU A 69 -25.81 9.10 7.07
N ILE A 70 -25.80 8.57 8.29
CA ILE A 70 -26.07 7.17 8.60
C ILE A 70 -27.52 6.79 8.26
N TYR A 71 -28.48 7.65 8.63
CA TYR A 71 -29.89 7.44 8.31
C TYR A 71 -30.13 7.39 6.79
N ASN A 72 -29.61 8.37 6.05
CA ASN A 72 -29.76 8.43 4.60
C ASN A 72 -29.08 7.25 3.92
N SER A 73 -27.89 6.85 4.40
CA SER A 73 -27.19 5.67 3.89
C SER A 73 -28.01 4.39 4.09
N SER A 74 -28.62 4.24 5.27
CA SER A 74 -29.49 3.09 5.59
C SER A 74 -30.73 3.05 4.69
N TYR A 75 -31.32 4.21 4.40
CA TYR A 75 -32.46 4.32 3.49
C TYR A 75 -32.11 3.91 2.05
N ILE A 76 -30.95 4.37 1.54
CA ILE A 76 -30.45 3.96 0.21
C ILE A 76 -30.25 2.44 0.16
N LEU A 77 -29.69 1.85 1.21
CA LEU A 77 -29.46 0.41 1.29
C LEU A 77 -30.75 -0.39 1.31
N ASP A 78 -31.75 0.03 2.07
CA ASP A 78 -33.06 -0.63 2.09
C ASP A 78 -33.68 -0.60 0.68
N ALA A 79 -33.72 0.58 0.05
CA ALA A 79 -34.24 0.72 -1.30
C ALA A 79 -33.50 -0.15 -2.35
N LYS A 80 -32.17 -0.29 -2.22
CA LYS A 80 -31.34 -1.13 -3.10
C LYS A 80 -31.54 -2.62 -2.84
N ASN A 81 -31.55 -3.03 -1.57
CA ASN A 81 -31.55 -4.44 -1.16
C ASN A 81 -32.94 -5.07 -1.05
N GLN A 82 -34.03 -4.31 -1.22
CA GLN A 82 -35.38 -4.87 -1.39
C GLN A 82 -35.47 -5.92 -2.52
N ARG A 83 -34.51 -5.92 -3.47
CA ARG A 83 -34.47 -6.82 -4.64
C ARG A 83 -33.33 -7.85 -4.63
N GLN A 84 -32.37 -7.78 -3.70
CA GLN A 84 -31.22 -8.69 -3.62
C GLN A 84 -31.14 -9.34 -2.22
N ARG A 85 -31.04 -10.68 -2.17
CA ARG A 85 -31.22 -11.47 -0.93
C ARG A 85 -30.00 -12.30 -0.53
N SER A 86 -28.79 -11.86 -0.86
CA SER A 86 -27.60 -12.54 -0.35
C SER A 86 -27.35 -12.10 1.09
N PHE A 87 -26.95 -13.04 1.96
CA PHE A 87 -26.72 -12.75 3.38
C PHE A 87 -25.61 -11.70 3.61
N TYR A 88 -24.74 -11.48 2.63
CA TYR A 88 -23.62 -10.53 2.69
C TYR A 88 -23.90 -9.20 1.98
N SER A 89 -24.99 -9.05 1.21
CA SER A 89 -25.15 -7.88 0.33
C SER A 89 -25.34 -6.59 1.12
N VAL A 90 -26.18 -6.60 2.17
CA VAL A 90 -26.43 -5.43 3.01
C VAL A 90 -25.15 -4.90 3.68
N PRO A 91 -24.39 -5.71 4.45
CA PRO A 91 -23.19 -5.20 5.11
C PRO A 91 -22.09 -4.80 4.12
N LEU A 92 -21.92 -5.54 3.01
CA LEU A 92 -20.94 -5.20 1.97
C LEU A 92 -21.29 -3.88 1.27
N ASP A 93 -22.53 -3.73 0.80
CA ASP A 93 -22.99 -2.51 0.15
C ASP A 93 -22.87 -1.31 1.09
N TYR A 94 -23.12 -1.51 2.39
CA TYR A 94 -22.97 -0.44 3.36
C TYR A 94 -21.52 -0.01 3.51
N ALA A 95 -20.60 -0.95 3.64
CA ALA A 95 -19.17 -0.66 3.73
C ALA A 95 -18.68 0.09 2.49
N LEU A 96 -19.08 -0.36 1.29
CA LEU A 96 -18.71 0.32 0.04
C LEU A 96 -19.28 1.74 -0.05
N LEU A 97 -20.53 1.94 0.37
CA LEU A 97 -21.13 3.28 0.42
C LEU A 97 -20.40 4.19 1.41
N LEU A 98 -20.03 3.67 2.59
CA LEU A 98 -19.29 4.45 3.59
C LEU A 98 -17.88 4.81 3.10
N LEU A 99 -17.20 3.90 2.40
CA LEU A 99 -15.91 4.17 1.77
C LEU A 99 -16.01 5.27 0.71
N ASP A 100 -17.01 5.18 -0.18
CA ASP A 100 -17.30 6.19 -1.20
C ASP A 100 -17.58 7.57 -0.57
N LEU A 101 -18.47 7.63 0.42
CA LEU A 101 -18.77 8.87 1.16
C LEU A 101 -17.54 9.47 1.85
N ASN A 102 -16.52 8.67 2.16
CA ASN A 102 -15.27 9.11 2.78
C ASN A 102 -14.13 9.31 1.75
N GLU A 103 -14.43 9.30 0.45
CA GLU A 103 -13.46 9.46 -0.64
C GLU A 103 -12.34 8.39 -0.57
N ARG A 104 -12.72 7.16 -0.23
CA ARG A 104 -11.85 5.97 -0.21
C ARG A 104 -12.12 5.11 -1.44
N ASP A 105 -11.70 5.59 -2.60
CA ASP A 105 -11.97 5.00 -3.92
C ASP A 105 -10.68 4.66 -4.70
N GLN A 106 -9.51 4.83 -4.09
CA GLN A 106 -8.21 4.82 -4.77
C GLN A 106 -7.51 3.45 -4.81
N ALA A 107 -8.14 2.38 -4.31
CA ALA A 107 -7.54 1.05 -4.22
C ALA A 107 -7.07 0.50 -5.58
N ALA A 108 -7.76 0.88 -6.67
CA ALA A 108 -7.46 0.43 -8.03
C ALA A 108 -6.87 1.53 -8.93
N ASP A 109 -6.46 2.68 -8.36
CA ASP A 109 -5.82 3.75 -9.13
C ASP A 109 -4.63 3.17 -9.93
N TYR A 110 -4.43 3.62 -11.18
CA TYR A 110 -3.35 3.19 -12.08
C TYR A 110 -3.39 1.73 -12.58
N GLU A 111 -4.29 0.87 -12.09
CA GLU A 111 -4.40 -0.50 -12.60
C GLU A 111 -5.13 -0.57 -13.96
N PRO A 112 -4.75 -1.48 -14.89
CA PRO A 112 -3.62 -2.40 -14.82
C PRO A 112 -2.26 -1.71 -15.05
N MET A 113 -1.40 -1.70 -14.04
CA MET A 113 -0.16 -0.91 -14.07
C MET A 113 0.84 -1.41 -15.13
N GLU A 114 0.86 -2.72 -15.44
CA GLU A 114 1.74 -3.30 -16.46
C GLU A 114 1.40 -2.90 -17.89
N LYS A 115 0.22 -2.33 -18.12
CA LYS A 115 -0.20 -1.75 -19.42
C LYS A 115 -0.17 -0.22 -19.40
N GLY A 116 0.12 0.38 -18.25
CA GLY A 116 0.17 1.82 -18.04
C GLY A 116 1.53 2.24 -17.53
N ILE A 117 1.57 2.78 -16.30
CA ILE A 117 2.74 3.44 -15.74
C ILE A 117 4.00 2.54 -15.66
N ASN A 118 3.84 1.21 -15.58
CA ASN A 118 4.95 0.26 -15.49
C ASN A 118 5.24 -0.48 -16.80
N GLU A 119 4.58 -0.14 -17.92
CA GLU A 119 4.70 -0.89 -19.17
C GLU A 119 6.16 -1.01 -19.65
N ALA A 120 6.91 0.10 -19.63
CA ALA A 120 8.31 0.12 -20.07
C ALA A 120 9.21 -0.79 -19.20
N ALA A 121 9.05 -0.73 -17.88
CA ALA A 121 9.82 -1.56 -16.96
C ALA A 121 9.45 -3.04 -17.07
N VAL A 122 8.16 -3.36 -17.21
CA VAL A 122 7.69 -4.75 -17.40
C VAL A 122 8.22 -5.36 -18.70
N LYS A 123 8.32 -4.57 -19.78
CA LYS A 123 8.97 -5.02 -21.02
C LYS A 123 10.46 -5.30 -20.80
N ALA A 124 11.17 -4.44 -20.09
CA ALA A 124 12.60 -4.59 -19.80
C ALA A 124 12.91 -5.77 -18.86
N ILE A 125 12.04 -6.07 -17.90
CA ILE A 125 12.19 -7.22 -16.98
C ILE A 125 12.38 -8.53 -17.76
N LYS A 126 11.61 -8.73 -18.84
CA LYS A 126 11.63 -9.96 -19.64
C LYS A 126 12.95 -10.22 -20.36
N THR A 127 13.74 -9.18 -20.62
CA THR A 127 14.99 -9.27 -21.39
C THR A 127 16.22 -9.00 -20.52
N THR A 128 16.03 -8.72 -19.23
CA THR A 128 17.12 -8.37 -18.33
C THR A 128 18.02 -9.56 -18.01
N LYS A 129 19.34 -9.38 -18.17
CA LYS A 129 20.36 -10.34 -17.72
C LYS A 129 20.62 -10.17 -16.22
N TRP A 130 19.79 -10.81 -15.40
CA TRP A 130 19.84 -10.71 -13.93
C TRP A 130 21.18 -11.09 -13.30
N THR A 131 21.98 -11.94 -13.95
CA THR A 131 23.32 -12.32 -13.46
C THR A 131 24.37 -11.21 -13.59
N ALA A 132 24.06 -10.11 -14.26
CA ALA A 132 24.95 -8.95 -14.36
C ALA A 132 24.86 -8.02 -13.14
N TYR A 133 23.95 -8.30 -12.20
CA TYR A 133 23.67 -7.47 -11.03
C TYR A 133 23.70 -8.30 -9.75
N PRO A 134 24.24 -7.77 -8.64
CA PRO A 134 24.24 -8.46 -7.35
C PRO A 134 22.83 -8.53 -6.72
N TYR A 135 21.96 -7.56 -7.00
CA TYR A 135 20.61 -7.47 -6.45
C TYR A 135 19.54 -7.37 -7.55
N THR A 136 18.30 -7.73 -7.21
CA THR A 136 17.17 -7.71 -8.16
C THR A 136 16.57 -6.34 -8.32
N VAL A 137 16.32 -5.64 -7.22
CA VAL A 137 15.67 -4.32 -7.23
C VAL A 137 16.26 -3.43 -6.14
N ILE A 138 16.17 -2.13 -6.36
CA ILE A 138 16.37 -1.10 -5.34
C ILE A 138 14.99 -0.53 -5.00
N VAL A 139 14.46 -0.84 -3.82
CA VAL A 139 13.21 -0.23 -3.32
C VAL A 139 13.54 1.13 -2.72
N VAL A 140 12.80 2.15 -3.14
CA VAL A 140 12.93 3.54 -2.71
C VAL A 140 11.61 3.96 -2.06
N PRO A 141 11.52 3.92 -0.71
CA PRO A 141 10.32 4.32 0.00
C PRO A 141 10.09 5.83 -0.11
N GLY A 142 8.84 6.21 -0.27
CA GLY A 142 8.36 7.59 -0.22
C GLY A 142 8.56 8.26 1.15
N ALA A 143 8.68 9.58 1.11
CA ALA A 143 8.66 10.52 2.22
C ALA A 143 7.74 11.70 1.85
N GLY A 144 6.42 11.52 2.02
CA GLY A 144 5.44 12.55 1.69
C GLY A 144 5.74 13.92 2.33
N PRO A 145 5.43 15.04 1.64
CA PRO A 145 5.69 16.38 2.16
C PRO A 145 4.79 16.73 3.35
N ASP A 146 5.29 17.61 4.22
CA ASP A 146 4.50 18.18 5.32
C ASP A 146 3.55 19.29 4.84
N GLU A 147 3.90 19.97 3.75
CA GLU A 147 3.19 21.15 3.24
C GLU A 147 2.27 20.81 2.06
N TYR A 148 1.05 21.36 2.10
CA TYR A 148 0.13 21.30 0.97
C TYR A 148 0.69 22.01 -0.26
N GLY A 149 0.41 21.45 -1.44
CA GLY A 149 0.86 22.02 -2.72
C GLY A 149 2.26 21.61 -3.15
N ILE A 150 3.03 20.93 -2.28
CA ILE A 150 4.32 20.35 -2.64
C ILE A 150 4.09 18.97 -3.26
N ALA A 151 4.59 18.76 -4.48
CA ALA A 151 4.43 17.50 -5.20
C ALA A 151 5.43 16.42 -4.74
N LEU A 152 6.67 16.83 -4.43
CA LEU A 152 7.72 15.93 -3.96
C LEU A 152 8.59 16.62 -2.91
N SER A 153 8.70 15.99 -1.73
CA SER A 153 9.43 16.54 -0.59
C SER A 153 10.96 16.59 -0.85
N ALA A 154 11.66 17.38 -0.03
CA ALA A 154 13.12 17.43 -0.04
C ALA A 154 13.74 16.06 0.29
N GLU A 155 13.16 15.34 1.25
CA GLU A 155 13.61 13.98 1.60
C GLU A 155 13.35 12.97 0.47
N GLY A 156 12.18 13.05 -0.19
CA GLY A 156 11.85 12.22 -1.35
C GLY A 156 12.86 12.42 -2.49
N LYS A 157 13.25 13.67 -2.77
CA LYS A 157 14.32 13.98 -3.74
C LYS A 157 15.67 13.39 -3.32
N LEU A 158 16.02 13.49 -2.03
CA LEU A 158 17.28 12.93 -1.51
C LEU A 158 17.33 11.40 -1.66
N ARG A 159 16.25 10.70 -1.32
CA ARG A 159 16.15 9.24 -1.48
C ARG A 159 16.24 8.83 -2.95
N CYS A 160 15.59 9.57 -3.85
CA CYS A 160 15.72 9.35 -5.30
C CYS A 160 17.16 9.53 -5.79
N ARG A 161 17.85 10.59 -5.36
CA ARG A 161 19.27 10.83 -5.71
C ARG A 161 20.17 9.70 -5.24
N LEU A 162 20.02 9.27 -3.99
CA LEU A 162 20.79 8.17 -3.44
C LEU A 162 20.55 6.86 -4.22
N ALA A 163 19.29 6.56 -4.53
CA ALA A 163 18.95 5.36 -5.30
C ALA A 163 19.51 5.40 -6.73
N ALA A 164 19.53 6.57 -7.36
CA ALA A 164 20.16 6.77 -8.67
C ALA A 164 21.67 6.44 -8.64
N GLU A 165 22.41 6.84 -7.59
CA GLU A 165 23.81 6.46 -7.43
C GLU A 165 24.01 4.94 -7.39
N TYR A 166 23.16 4.22 -6.64
CA TYR A 166 23.22 2.76 -6.59
C TYR A 166 22.84 2.08 -7.91
N TYR A 167 21.90 2.67 -8.65
CA TYR A 167 21.58 2.22 -10.00
C TYR A 167 22.77 2.39 -10.95
N TYR A 168 23.45 3.54 -10.93
CA TYR A 168 24.64 3.79 -11.76
C TYR A 168 25.83 2.90 -11.38
N GLN A 169 25.95 2.52 -10.11
CA GLN A 169 26.89 1.51 -9.62
C GLN A 169 26.51 0.07 -10.02
N LYS A 170 25.42 -0.13 -10.79
CA LYS A 170 24.90 -1.43 -11.21
C LYS A 170 24.59 -2.36 -10.04
N LYS A 171 24.07 -1.82 -8.93
CA LYS A 171 23.64 -2.65 -7.79
C LYS A 171 22.40 -3.48 -8.14
N ALA A 172 21.45 -2.91 -8.87
CA ALA A 172 20.29 -3.61 -9.41
C ALA A 172 19.85 -2.98 -10.75
N PRO A 173 19.17 -3.73 -11.62
CA PRO A 173 18.68 -3.21 -12.90
C PRO A 173 17.41 -2.36 -12.78
N PHE A 174 16.67 -2.47 -11.67
CA PHE A 174 15.40 -1.77 -11.49
C PHE A 174 15.31 -1.04 -10.16
N LEU A 175 14.61 0.08 -10.16
CA LEU A 175 14.23 0.88 -9.01
C LEU A 175 12.72 0.75 -8.81
N ILE A 176 12.28 0.34 -7.62
CA ILE A 176 10.86 0.39 -7.24
C ILE A 176 10.65 1.64 -6.40
N VAL A 177 10.03 2.67 -6.97
CA VAL A 177 9.60 3.86 -6.22
C VAL A 177 8.22 3.60 -5.64
N SER A 178 8.05 3.78 -4.33
CA SER A 178 6.87 3.28 -3.61
C SER A 178 6.30 4.34 -2.67
N GLY A 179 5.02 4.66 -2.82
CA GLY A 179 4.31 5.68 -2.05
C GLY A 179 3.05 6.21 -2.74
N GLY A 180 1.97 6.40 -1.98
CA GLY A 180 0.66 6.80 -2.48
C GLY A 180 0.27 8.26 -2.22
N LYS A 181 -1.05 8.54 -2.36
CA LYS A 181 -1.67 9.86 -2.12
C LYS A 181 -2.03 10.04 -0.65
N VAL A 182 -1.02 10.13 0.21
CA VAL A 182 -1.20 9.93 1.66
C VAL A 182 -0.94 11.20 2.46
N HIS A 183 0.22 11.82 2.26
CA HIS A 183 0.65 12.98 3.03
C HIS A 183 0.95 14.18 2.12
N PRO A 184 0.45 15.40 2.46
CA PRO A 184 -0.51 15.65 3.54
C PRO A 184 -1.89 15.03 3.24
N PHE A 185 -2.75 14.92 4.26
CA PHE A 185 -4.07 14.29 4.11
C PHE A 185 -4.88 14.93 2.98
N LYS A 186 -5.41 14.10 2.07
CA LYS A 186 -6.09 14.49 0.81
C LYS A 186 -5.21 15.24 -0.20
N THR A 187 -3.89 15.00 -0.18
CA THR A 187 -3.01 15.49 -1.25
C THR A 187 -3.46 14.98 -2.63
N PRO A 188 -3.44 15.81 -3.68
CA PRO A 188 -3.69 15.36 -5.04
C PRO A 188 -2.48 14.64 -5.65
N PHE A 189 -1.30 14.77 -5.03
CA PHE A 189 -0.05 14.24 -5.55
C PHE A 189 0.17 12.79 -5.11
N ASN A 190 0.48 11.92 -6.06
CA ASN A 190 0.91 10.55 -5.78
C ASN A 190 2.44 10.53 -5.71
N GLU A 191 2.97 10.14 -4.55
CA GLU A 191 4.40 10.23 -4.29
C GLU A 191 5.26 9.42 -5.27
N ALA A 192 4.90 8.15 -5.53
CA ALA A 192 5.69 7.30 -6.42
C ALA A 192 5.69 7.81 -7.87
N VAL A 193 4.59 8.43 -8.32
CA VAL A 193 4.50 9.07 -9.64
C VAL A 193 5.45 10.27 -9.73
N GLU A 194 5.44 11.15 -8.72
CA GLU A 194 6.30 12.33 -8.68
C GLU A 194 7.78 11.94 -8.52
N MET A 195 8.08 10.88 -7.76
CA MET A 195 9.42 10.29 -7.69
C MET A 195 9.89 9.78 -9.06
N LYS A 196 9.07 9.01 -9.78
CA LYS A 196 9.40 8.53 -11.13
C LYS A 196 9.70 9.70 -12.05
N LYS A 197 8.82 10.71 -12.09
CA LYS A 197 9.00 11.92 -12.90
C LYS A 197 10.34 12.60 -12.59
N TYR A 198 10.62 12.82 -11.30
CA TYR A 198 11.87 13.43 -10.87
C TYR A 198 13.11 12.62 -11.29
N MET A 199 13.08 11.30 -11.13
CA MET A 199 14.20 10.42 -11.50
C MET A 199 14.46 10.40 -13.01
N VAL A 200 13.41 10.40 -13.83
CA VAL A 200 13.54 10.45 -15.29
C VAL A 200 14.05 11.82 -15.74
N GLU A 201 13.39 12.90 -15.33
CA GLU A 201 13.65 14.24 -15.85
C GLU A 201 14.93 14.87 -15.29
N GLN A 202 15.26 14.62 -14.02
CA GLN A 202 16.33 15.33 -13.31
C GLN A 202 17.55 14.46 -13.01
N LEU A 203 17.38 13.14 -12.94
CA LEU A 203 18.46 12.20 -12.62
C LEU A 203 18.84 11.31 -13.80
N SER A 204 18.17 11.46 -14.96
CA SER A 204 18.43 10.71 -16.20
C SER A 204 18.33 9.19 -16.04
N ILE A 205 17.52 8.71 -15.09
CA ILE A 205 17.20 7.30 -14.97
C ILE A 205 16.22 6.93 -16.08
N PRO A 206 16.49 5.90 -16.89
CA PRO A 206 15.57 5.52 -17.95
C PRO A 206 14.24 5.04 -17.36
N GLU A 207 13.13 5.43 -17.98
CA GLU A 207 11.79 5.01 -17.56
C GLU A 207 11.67 3.48 -17.46
N SER A 208 12.33 2.76 -18.37
CA SER A 208 12.37 1.30 -18.38
C SER A 208 13.09 0.66 -17.19
N ALA A 209 13.79 1.44 -16.35
CA ALA A 209 14.39 0.97 -15.11
C ALA A 209 13.53 1.28 -13.87
N ILE A 210 12.42 2.01 -14.00
CA ILE A 210 11.61 2.43 -12.85
C ILE A 210 10.28 1.70 -12.85
N ILE A 211 10.01 1.01 -11.75
CA ILE A 211 8.73 0.42 -11.40
C ILE A 211 8.07 1.35 -10.38
N THR A 212 6.88 1.85 -10.69
CA THR A 212 6.08 2.69 -9.80
C THR A 212 5.11 1.82 -9.01
N GLU A 213 5.13 1.96 -7.68
CA GLU A 213 4.17 1.39 -6.75
C GLU A 213 3.39 2.55 -6.09
N PRO A 214 2.19 2.88 -6.58
CA PRO A 214 1.48 4.11 -6.21
C PRO A 214 0.46 3.92 -5.07
N HIS A 215 0.38 2.74 -4.45
CA HIS A 215 -0.71 2.40 -3.53
C HIS A 215 -0.30 2.41 -2.07
N ALA A 216 0.99 2.33 -1.76
CA ALA A 216 1.44 2.26 -0.38
C ALA A 216 1.09 3.49 0.45
N ARG A 217 0.61 3.23 1.68
CA ARG A 217 0.22 4.24 2.66
C ARG A 217 1.22 4.40 3.81
N HIS A 218 2.04 3.37 4.04
CA HIS A 218 2.98 3.28 5.15
C HIS A 218 4.29 2.60 4.77
N THR A 219 5.27 2.63 5.67
CA THR A 219 6.53 1.89 5.49
C THR A 219 6.30 0.37 5.37
N THR A 220 5.32 -0.18 6.07
CA THR A 220 4.94 -1.61 5.98
C THR A 220 4.38 -1.96 4.60
N THR A 221 3.47 -1.12 4.09
CA THR A 221 2.82 -1.31 2.79
C THR A 221 3.78 -1.01 1.63
N ASN A 222 4.75 -0.10 1.80
CA ASN A 222 5.81 0.12 0.80
C ASN A 222 6.55 -1.19 0.49
N MET A 223 6.96 -1.90 1.55
CA MET A 223 7.63 -3.20 1.41
C MET A 223 6.70 -4.28 0.88
N ARG A 224 5.45 -4.35 1.40
CA ARG A 224 4.45 -5.32 0.93
C ARG A 224 4.20 -5.19 -0.57
N ASN A 225 3.86 -3.99 -1.02
CA ASN A 225 3.45 -3.76 -2.39
C ASN A 225 4.64 -3.86 -3.35
N ALA A 226 5.84 -3.41 -2.95
CA ALA A 226 7.05 -3.65 -3.72
C ALA A 226 7.29 -5.15 -3.95
N VAL A 227 7.16 -5.98 -2.90
CA VAL A 227 7.28 -7.44 -3.02
C VAL A 227 6.18 -8.03 -3.91
N ARG A 228 4.93 -7.57 -3.79
CA ARG A 228 3.84 -7.98 -4.69
C ARG A 228 4.18 -7.68 -6.15
N LEU A 229 4.71 -6.50 -6.46
CA LEU A 229 5.14 -6.15 -7.83
C LEU A 229 6.30 -7.00 -8.32
N MET A 230 7.27 -7.34 -7.46
CA MET A 230 8.35 -8.27 -7.82
C MET A 230 7.77 -9.60 -8.31
N PHE A 231 6.82 -10.19 -7.58
CA PHE A 231 6.18 -11.42 -8.01
C PHE A 231 5.28 -11.21 -9.26
N LYS A 232 4.45 -10.15 -9.29
CA LYS A 232 3.51 -9.86 -10.40
C LYS A 232 4.25 -9.69 -11.72
N TYR A 233 5.42 -9.05 -11.72
CA TYR A 233 6.17 -8.75 -12.93
C TYR A 233 7.26 -9.77 -13.29
N GLY A 234 7.45 -10.81 -12.47
CA GLY A 234 8.43 -11.86 -12.73
C GLY A 234 9.88 -11.44 -12.45
N VAL A 235 10.08 -10.52 -11.50
CA VAL A 235 11.40 -10.24 -10.91
C VAL A 235 11.86 -11.50 -10.14
N PRO A 236 13.12 -11.95 -10.28
CA PRO A 236 13.63 -13.06 -9.48
C PRO A 236 13.49 -12.78 -7.98
N THR A 237 12.94 -13.72 -7.24
CA THR A 237 12.72 -13.63 -5.77
C THR A 237 13.54 -14.66 -4.99
N ASP A 238 14.38 -15.43 -5.69
CA ASP A 238 15.35 -16.39 -5.17
C ASP A 238 16.65 -15.74 -4.69
N ARG A 239 16.77 -14.42 -4.87
CA ARG A 239 17.95 -13.61 -4.53
C ARG A 239 17.51 -12.26 -3.95
N PRO A 240 18.38 -11.57 -3.18
CA PRO A 240 17.97 -10.37 -2.45
C PRO A 240 17.68 -9.18 -3.36
N GLY A 241 16.74 -8.35 -2.92
CA GLY A 241 16.65 -6.94 -3.28
C GLY A 241 17.31 -6.08 -2.20
N ILE A 242 17.40 -4.77 -2.43
CA ILE A 242 17.90 -3.80 -1.45
C ILE A 242 16.92 -2.64 -1.28
N VAL A 243 16.85 -2.07 -0.08
CA VAL A 243 16.11 -0.84 0.22
C VAL A 243 17.11 0.30 0.36
N SER A 244 16.93 1.35 -0.44
CA SER A 244 17.75 2.57 -0.42
C SER A 244 16.97 3.72 0.24
N THR A 245 17.40 4.16 1.41
CA THR A 245 16.72 5.22 2.17
C THR A 245 17.64 5.90 3.20
N THR A 246 17.12 6.84 3.99
CA THR A 246 17.86 7.53 5.04
C THR A 246 18.30 6.58 6.16
N ARG A 247 19.34 6.97 6.91
CA ARG A 247 19.97 6.13 7.93
C ARG A 247 19.00 5.50 8.93
N GLY A 248 18.09 6.30 9.46
CA GLY A 248 17.09 5.84 10.43
C GLY A 248 16.15 4.80 9.83
N GLN A 249 15.65 5.03 8.61
CA GLN A 249 14.72 4.10 7.98
C GLN A 249 15.41 2.83 7.49
N SER A 250 16.66 2.91 7.02
CA SER A 250 17.46 1.73 6.65
C SER A 250 17.67 0.82 7.86
N ALA A 251 18.09 1.39 9.00
CA ALA A 251 18.22 0.65 10.25
C ALA A 251 16.89 0.05 10.73
N MET A 252 15.76 0.75 10.53
CA MET A 252 14.43 0.21 10.83
C MET A 252 14.10 -1.02 9.97
N VAL A 253 14.36 -0.96 8.67
CA VAL A 253 14.13 -2.09 7.73
C VAL A 253 14.89 -3.33 8.20
N ALA A 254 16.15 -3.17 8.59
CA ALA A 254 16.99 -4.28 9.03
C ALA A 254 16.54 -4.92 10.35
N ASN A 255 16.10 -4.09 11.31
CA ASN A 255 16.00 -4.54 12.71
C ASN A 255 14.57 -4.69 13.24
N THR A 256 13.64 -3.83 12.81
CA THR A 256 12.34 -3.69 13.48
C THR A 256 11.13 -3.73 12.54
N LEU A 257 11.31 -3.48 11.24
CA LEU A 257 10.19 -3.36 10.31
C LEU A 257 9.42 -4.67 10.15
N ALA A 258 10.09 -5.82 10.11
CA ALA A 258 9.40 -7.12 10.03
C ALA A 258 8.43 -7.34 11.22
N LYS A 259 8.88 -7.05 12.45
CA LYS A 259 8.03 -7.10 13.66
C LYS A 259 6.90 -6.07 13.62
N ARG A 260 7.17 -4.89 13.04
CA ARG A 260 6.14 -3.86 12.83
C ARG A 260 5.07 -4.37 11.85
N CYS A 261 5.46 -5.02 10.75
CA CYS A 261 4.51 -5.65 9.83
C CYS A 261 3.67 -6.73 10.53
N GLU A 262 4.30 -7.61 11.32
CA GLU A 262 3.56 -8.63 12.09
C GLU A 262 2.54 -8.02 13.04
N LYS A 263 2.88 -6.89 13.68
CA LYS A 263 1.98 -6.18 14.60
C LYS A 263 0.86 -5.43 13.89
N GLU A 264 1.16 -4.77 12.77
CA GLU A 264 0.24 -3.84 12.12
C GLU A 264 -0.62 -4.47 11.02
N ILE A 265 -0.07 -5.43 10.27
CA ILE A 265 -0.76 -6.09 9.14
C ILE A 265 -0.86 -7.62 9.32
N GLY A 266 -0.40 -8.15 10.47
CA GLY A 266 -0.57 -9.55 10.86
C GLY A 266 0.41 -10.55 10.21
N TYR A 267 1.38 -10.08 9.42
CA TYR A 267 2.42 -10.90 8.80
C TYR A 267 3.60 -10.03 8.35
N SER A 268 4.76 -10.65 8.08
CA SER A 268 5.87 -9.96 7.42
C SER A 268 5.90 -10.27 5.91
N PRO A 269 5.90 -9.27 5.00
CA PRO A 269 5.95 -9.51 3.56
C PRO A 269 7.38 -9.77 3.04
N PHE A 270 8.39 -9.59 3.89
CA PHE A 270 9.78 -9.79 3.55
C PHE A 270 10.56 -10.34 4.75
N LYS A 271 11.78 -10.82 4.50
CA LYS A 271 12.78 -11.10 5.52
C LYS A 271 13.93 -10.11 5.36
N ALA A 272 14.34 -9.44 6.44
CA ALA A 272 15.50 -8.57 6.42
C ALA A 272 16.79 -9.38 6.17
N GLY A 273 17.70 -8.82 5.38
CA GLY A 273 19.03 -9.37 5.10
C GLY A 273 20.13 -8.52 5.76
N GLU A 274 21.28 -8.42 5.09
CA GLU A 274 22.44 -7.69 5.60
C GLU A 274 22.26 -6.16 5.53
N ILE A 275 22.84 -5.45 6.50
CA ILE A 275 23.01 -3.99 6.45
C ILE A 275 24.27 -3.72 5.63
N LEU A 276 24.12 -3.14 4.45
CA LEU A 276 25.22 -2.91 3.52
C LEU A 276 25.91 -1.57 3.75
N SER A 277 25.16 -0.58 4.22
CA SER A 277 25.65 0.74 4.62
C SER A 277 24.63 1.43 5.54
N GLU A 278 24.93 2.66 5.98
CA GLU A 278 23.95 3.45 6.72
C GLU A 278 22.63 3.61 5.96
N SER A 279 22.65 3.62 4.63
CA SER A 279 21.49 3.95 3.80
C SER A 279 20.99 2.81 2.91
N LEU A 280 21.52 1.60 3.10
CA LEU A 280 21.25 0.45 2.23
C LEU A 280 21.15 -0.84 3.06
N THR A 281 20.03 -1.55 2.89
CA THR A 281 19.75 -2.81 3.59
C THR A 281 19.17 -3.83 2.63
N GLU A 282 19.60 -5.09 2.70
CA GLU A 282 19.04 -6.19 1.91
C GLU A 282 17.66 -6.64 2.43
N PHE A 283 16.87 -7.21 1.52
CA PHE A 283 15.67 -7.93 1.87
C PHE A 283 15.41 -9.11 0.93
N TYR A 284 14.66 -10.08 1.44
CA TYR A 284 14.18 -11.25 0.69
C TYR A 284 12.66 -11.22 0.61
N ALA A 285 12.12 -11.32 -0.60
CA ALA A 285 10.68 -11.35 -0.87
C ALA A 285 10.04 -12.61 -0.28
N LEU A 286 8.91 -12.47 0.42
CA LEU A 286 8.13 -13.60 0.94
C LEU A 286 6.76 -13.66 0.27
N ARG A 287 6.27 -14.89 0.01
CA ARG A 287 4.94 -15.11 -0.57
C ARG A 287 3.79 -14.61 0.32
N SER A 288 4.03 -14.48 1.62
CA SER A 288 3.11 -13.86 2.57
C SER A 288 2.66 -12.46 2.14
N ALA A 289 3.45 -11.74 1.34
CA ALA A 289 3.09 -10.44 0.78
C ALA A 289 1.77 -10.45 -0.01
N PHE A 290 1.31 -11.59 -0.54
CA PHE A 290 0.05 -11.68 -1.26
C PHE A 290 -1.20 -11.62 -0.38
N ARG A 291 -1.05 -11.80 0.94
CA ARG A 291 -2.17 -11.71 1.87
C ARG A 291 -2.73 -10.29 1.85
N ILE A 292 -4.04 -10.17 1.66
CA ILE A 292 -4.74 -8.88 1.76
C ILE A 292 -4.78 -8.48 3.23
N ASP A 293 -4.63 -7.19 3.47
CA ASP A 293 -4.91 -6.58 4.76
C ASP A 293 -6.39 -6.13 4.83
N PRO A 294 -7.26 -6.85 5.55
CA PRO A 294 -8.68 -6.48 5.67
C PRO A 294 -8.89 -5.17 6.45
N GLU A 295 -7.90 -4.70 7.21
CA GLU A 295 -7.96 -3.45 7.98
C GLU A 295 -7.40 -2.25 7.17
N GLU A 296 -7.02 -2.47 5.92
CA GLU A 296 -6.63 -1.41 4.98
C GLU A 296 -7.51 -1.51 3.72
N PRO A 297 -8.69 -0.86 3.68
CA PRO A 297 -9.60 -0.96 2.53
C PRO A 297 -9.01 -0.49 1.20
N MET A 298 -7.89 0.23 1.25
CA MET A 298 -7.13 0.74 0.10
C MET A 298 -5.97 -0.17 -0.30
N ASP A 299 -5.88 -1.39 0.26
CA ASP A 299 -4.92 -2.42 -0.16
C ASP A 299 -5.26 -2.93 -1.60
N PRO A 300 -4.37 -2.82 -2.60
CA PRO A 300 -4.63 -3.18 -3.99
C PRO A 300 -4.59 -4.69 -4.30
#